data_AF-A0A7X6VDB4-F1
#
_entry.id   AF-A0A7X6VDB4-F1
#
_cell.length_a   1.000
_cell.length_b   1.000
_cell.length_c   1.000
_cell.angle_alpha   90.00
_cell.angle_beta   90.00
_cell.angle_gamma   90.00
#
_symmetry.space_group_name_H-M   'P 1'
#
loop_
_entity.id
_entity.type
_entity.pdbx_description
1 polymer ?
#
loop_
_entity_poly.entity_id
_entity_poly.type
_entity_poly.pdbx_seq_one_letter_code
_entity_poly.pdbx_strand_id
1 'polypeptide(L)'
;MKPLAPTTTYIVTVESLAMPASYTEALKKDDKLYFDNFGYVNAKIVGVSEEPAMITVQTTDGSLIETKSPNLVDVTVELEVIDSHDTPDIRIGRYAVAVGGKFTVKTIYAMGMDSVVTEIKEK
;
A
#
# COMPACT_ATOMS: atom_id res chain seq x y z
N MET A 1 -20.81 20.02 -22.89
CA MET A 1 -20.44 18.89 -22.00
C MET A 1 -19.05 18.44 -22.39
N LYS A 2 -18.09 18.41 -21.45
CA LYS A 2 -16.76 17.85 -21.69
C LYS A 2 -16.92 16.33 -21.79
N PRO A 3 -16.37 15.64 -22.81
CA PRO A 3 -16.44 14.19 -22.85
C PRO A 3 -15.78 13.63 -21.59
N LEU A 4 -16.41 12.64 -20.96
CA LEU A 4 -15.77 11.86 -19.90
C LEU A 4 -14.54 11.21 -20.52
N ALA A 5 -13.36 11.55 -20.01
CA ALA A 5 -12.14 10.86 -20.41
C ALA A 5 -12.32 9.36 -20.11
N PRO A 6 -11.85 8.46 -20.99
CA PRO A 6 -11.89 7.04 -20.69
C PRO A 6 -11.17 6.81 -19.37
N THR A 7 -11.75 5.98 -18.50
CA THR A 7 -11.10 5.58 -17.25
C THR A 7 -10.64 4.14 -17.35
N THR A 8 -9.46 3.83 -16.83
CA THR A 8 -8.98 2.44 -16.66
C THR A 8 -8.92 2.10 -15.18
N THR A 9 -9.33 0.88 -14.85
CA THR A 9 -9.21 0.36 -13.48
C THR A 9 -7.95 -0.48 -13.36
N TYR A 10 -7.13 -0.19 -12.36
CA TYR A 10 -5.92 -0.93 -12.03
C TYR A 10 -6.03 -1.60 -10.67
N ILE A 11 -5.36 -2.73 -10.51
CA ILE A 11 -4.98 -3.30 -9.22
C ILE A 11 -3.51 -2.96 -8.98
N VAL A 12 -3.25 -2.18 -7.93
CA VAL A 12 -1.91 -1.78 -7.50
C VAL A 12 -1.59 -2.52 -6.21
N THR A 13 -0.53 -3.32 -6.24
CA THR A 13 -0.05 -4.06 -5.06
C THR A 13 1.04 -3.27 -4.37
N VAL A 14 0.87 -3.07 -3.06
CA VAL A 14 1.76 -2.26 -2.22
C VAL A 14 2.21 -3.08 -1.01
N GLU A 15 3.51 -3.10 -0.74
CA GLU A 15 4.10 -3.83 0.39
C GLU A 15 4.64 -2.86 1.45
N SER A 16 4.10 -2.98 2.66
CA SER A 16 4.56 -2.30 3.87
C SER A 16 5.36 -3.27 4.73
N LEU A 17 6.67 -3.08 4.85
CA LEU A 17 7.54 -4.00 5.60
C LEU A 17 7.55 -3.68 7.10
N ALA A 18 7.68 -4.73 7.92
CA ALA A 18 7.92 -4.65 9.36
C ALA A 18 6.91 -3.75 10.13
N MET A 19 5.63 -3.88 9.82
CA MET A 19 4.53 -3.16 10.46
C MET A 19 4.05 -3.84 11.74
N PRO A 20 3.48 -3.11 12.71
CA PRO A 20 2.78 -3.73 13.83
C PRO A 20 1.50 -4.43 13.34
N ALA A 21 1.15 -5.57 13.92
CA ALA A 21 -0.06 -6.33 13.55
C ALA A 21 -1.37 -5.50 13.62
N SER A 22 -1.41 -4.47 14.47
CA SER A 22 -2.54 -3.54 14.54
C SER A 22 -2.78 -2.75 13.25
N TYR A 23 -1.79 -2.65 12.38
CA TYR A 23 -1.89 -1.94 11.10
C TYR A 23 -2.88 -2.63 10.15
N THR A 24 -2.73 -3.93 9.95
CA THR A 24 -3.63 -4.76 9.14
C THR A 24 -5.08 -4.66 9.64
N GLU A 25 -5.27 -4.76 10.96
CA GLU A 25 -6.59 -4.66 11.59
C GLU A 25 -7.20 -3.25 11.45
N ALA A 26 -6.37 -2.21 11.39
CA ALA A 26 -6.83 -0.85 11.15
C ALA A 26 -7.21 -0.61 9.67
N LEU A 27 -6.45 -1.20 8.72
CA LEU A 27 -6.77 -1.13 7.29
C LEU A 27 -8.11 -1.81 6.95
N LYS A 28 -8.45 -2.91 7.63
CA LYS A 28 -9.74 -3.61 7.42
C LYS A 28 -10.98 -2.80 7.85
N LYS A 29 -10.83 -1.68 8.56
CA LYS A 29 -11.95 -0.87 9.07
C LYS A 29 -12.50 0.14 8.06
N ASP A 30 -11.72 0.51 7.06
CA ASP A 30 -12.12 1.43 5.99
C ASP A 30 -11.39 1.04 4.72
N ASP A 31 -12.14 0.76 3.67
CA ASP A 31 -11.59 0.42 2.38
C ASP A 31 -11.10 1.65 1.62
N LYS A 32 -11.47 2.87 2.03
CA LYS A 32 -11.12 4.08 1.27
C LYS A 32 -9.79 4.66 1.70
N LEU A 33 -8.98 5.05 0.70
CA LEU A 33 -7.78 5.83 0.97
C LEU A 33 -8.14 7.29 1.26
N TYR A 34 -7.46 7.85 2.26
CA TYR A 34 -7.66 9.20 2.74
C TYR A 34 -6.32 9.92 2.94
N PHE A 35 -6.22 11.17 2.48
CA PHE A 35 -5.07 12.03 2.71
C PHE A 35 -5.53 13.39 3.24
N ASP A 36 -4.85 13.94 4.25
CA ASP A 36 -5.33 15.10 5.04
C ASP A 36 -5.70 16.32 4.17
N ASN A 37 -4.92 16.56 3.12
CA ASN A 37 -5.11 17.71 2.23
C ASN A 37 -6.06 17.44 1.04
N PHE A 38 -6.47 16.19 0.82
CA PHE A 38 -7.22 15.77 -0.37
C PHE A 38 -8.54 15.05 -0.05
N GLY A 39 -8.72 14.63 1.19
CA GLY A 39 -9.83 13.77 1.56
C GLY A 39 -9.69 12.38 0.96
N TYR A 40 -10.83 11.79 0.61
CA TYR A 40 -10.87 10.51 -0.07
C TYR A 40 -10.41 10.62 -1.53
N VAL A 41 -9.66 9.62 -2.00
CA VAL A 41 -9.08 9.62 -3.35
C VAL A 41 -9.69 8.53 -4.24
N ASN A 42 -9.29 8.48 -5.51
CA ASN A 42 -9.71 7.54 -6.55
C ASN A 42 -9.18 6.10 -6.36
N ALA A 43 -9.10 5.63 -5.12
CA ALA A 43 -8.64 4.27 -4.82
C ALA A 43 -9.32 3.69 -3.58
N LYS A 44 -9.46 2.36 -3.56
CA LYS A 44 -9.92 1.60 -2.40
C LYS A 44 -9.12 0.31 -2.22
N ILE A 45 -9.03 -0.17 -0.99
CA ILE A 45 -8.45 -1.44 -0.61
C ILE A 45 -9.41 -2.55 -1.00
N VAL A 46 -8.92 -3.52 -1.77
CA VAL A 46 -9.68 -4.72 -2.15
C VAL A 46 -9.10 -6.00 -1.57
N GLY A 47 -7.85 -5.96 -1.10
CA GLY A 47 -7.17 -7.07 -0.46
C GLY A 47 -6.16 -6.58 0.56
N VAL A 48 -6.06 -7.30 1.69
CA VAL A 48 -5.00 -7.10 2.69
C VAL A 48 -4.58 -8.49 3.17
N SER A 49 -3.30 -8.80 3.04
CA SER A 49 -2.68 -10.00 3.59
C SER A 49 -1.44 -9.63 4.40
N GLU A 50 -1.09 -10.48 5.35
CA GLU A 50 0.08 -10.27 6.21
C GLU A 50 0.87 -11.57 6.38
N GLU A 51 2.19 -11.43 6.44
CA GLU A 51 3.13 -12.50 6.75
C GLU A 51 4.09 -12.04 7.85
N PRO A 52 4.62 -12.93 8.70
CA PRO A 52 5.60 -12.54 9.70
C PRO A 52 6.83 -11.89 9.05
N ALA A 53 7.19 -10.68 9.48
CA ALA A 53 8.30 -9.94 8.90
C ALA A 53 9.63 -10.67 9.15
N MET A 54 10.51 -10.69 8.15
CA MET A 54 11.87 -11.19 8.33
C MET A 54 12.74 -10.12 8.99
N ILE A 55 13.39 -10.48 10.10
CA ILE A 55 14.27 -9.60 10.85
C ILE A 55 15.66 -10.22 11.01
N THR A 56 16.68 -9.38 11.00
CA THR A 56 18.04 -9.78 11.34
C THR A 56 18.25 -9.64 12.85
N VAL A 57 18.61 -10.73 13.52
CA VAL A 57 18.95 -10.74 14.95
C VAL A 57 20.40 -11.17 15.15
N GLN A 58 21.05 -10.55 16.14
CA GLN A 58 22.38 -10.94 16.57
C GLN A 58 22.29 -12.02 17.64
N THR A 59 22.93 -13.15 17.42
CA THR A 59 23.02 -14.26 18.38
C THR A 59 24.08 -13.98 19.44
N THR A 60 24.05 -14.73 20.54
CA THR A 60 24.98 -14.57 21.67
C THR A 60 26.46 -14.79 21.32
N ASP A 61 26.72 -15.48 20.20
CA ASP A 61 28.06 -15.69 19.64
C ASP A 61 28.48 -14.59 18.63
N GLY A 62 27.65 -13.57 18.45
CA GLY A 62 27.90 -12.42 17.58
C GLY A 62 27.47 -12.60 16.12
N SER A 63 26.97 -13.78 15.73
CA SER A 63 26.49 -14.02 14.36
C SER A 63 25.19 -13.27 14.06
N LEU A 64 24.95 -12.93 12.79
CA LEU A 64 23.69 -12.37 12.32
C LEU A 64 22.89 -13.46 11.63
N ILE A 65 21.65 -13.68 12.07
CA ILE A 65 20.72 -14.62 11.44
C ILE A 65 19.42 -13.91 11.06
N GLU A 66 18.81 -14.35 9.97
CA GLU A 66 17.45 -13.95 9.60
C GLU A 66 16.43 -14.87 10.26
N THR A 67 15.43 -14.29 10.91
CA THR A 67 14.33 -15.03 11.55
C THR A 67 13.02 -14.29 11.39
N LYS A 68 11.91 -14.98 11.64
CA LYS A 68 10.57 -14.37 11.66
C LYS A 68 10.40 -13.55 12.94
N SER A 69 9.92 -12.32 12.79
CA SER A 69 9.57 -11.46 13.91
C SER A 69 8.34 -12.00 14.64
N PRO A 70 8.34 -12.03 15.99
CA PRO A 70 7.15 -12.37 16.75
C PRO A 70 6.10 -11.25 16.80
N ASN A 71 6.49 -10.01 16.46
CA ASN A 71 5.68 -8.81 16.71
C ASN A 71 5.43 -7.95 15.47
N LEU A 72 6.16 -8.20 14.37
CA LEU A 72 6.09 -7.40 13.15
C LEU A 72 5.65 -8.28 11.98
N VAL A 73 4.90 -7.68 11.08
CA VAL A 73 4.37 -8.30 9.88
C VAL A 73 4.72 -7.48 8.64
N ASP A 74 5.02 -8.17 7.56
CA ASP A 74 5.03 -7.57 6.23
C ASP A 74 3.60 -7.63 5.70
N VAL A 75 3.08 -6.49 5.25
CA VAL A 75 1.68 -6.33 4.86
C VAL A 75 1.60 -6.03 3.37
N THR A 76 0.91 -6.89 2.64
CA THR A 76 0.59 -6.70 1.23
C THR A 76 -0.83 -6.15 1.11
N VAL A 77 -0.96 -5.02 0.42
CA VAL A 77 -2.23 -4.32 0.21
C VAL A 77 -2.51 -4.25 -1.28
N GLU A 78 -3.67 -4.72 -1.70
CA GLU A 78 -4.17 -4.58 -3.07
C GLU A 78 -5.14 -3.41 -3.14
N LEU A 79 -4.83 -2.46 -4.02
CA LEU A 79 -5.60 -1.24 -4.22
C LEU A 79 -6.27 -1.27 -5.58
N GLU A 80 -7.60 -1.16 -5.63
CA GLU A 80 -8.33 -0.85 -6.84
C GLU A 80 -8.29 0.66 -7.08
N VAL A 81 -7.72 1.07 -8.21
CA VAL A 81 -7.50 2.47 -8.59
C VAL A 81 -8.25 2.77 -9.88
N ILE A 82 -9.02 3.85 -9.92
CA ILE A 82 -9.71 4.31 -11.12
C ILE A 82 -8.95 5.51 -11.67
N ASP A 83 -8.19 5.31 -12.74
CA ASP A 83 -7.39 6.36 -13.37
C ASP A 83 -8.14 6.99 -14.55
N SER A 84 -8.10 8.32 -14.67
CA SER A 84 -8.81 9.08 -15.70
C SER A 84 -7.97 9.47 -16.93
N HIS A 85 -6.68 9.07 -16.99
CA HIS A 85 -5.75 9.35 -18.09
C HIS A 85 -5.64 10.83 -18.46
N ASP A 86 -5.97 11.73 -17.53
CA ASP A 86 -5.81 13.17 -17.65
C ASP A 86 -4.34 13.59 -17.57
N THR A 87 -3.48 12.72 -17.03
CA THR A 87 -2.03 12.80 -17.05
C THR A 87 -1.42 11.51 -17.62
N PRO A 88 -0.19 11.54 -18.15
CA PRO A 88 0.45 10.36 -18.76
C PRO A 88 0.86 9.28 -17.74
N ASP A 89 0.82 9.59 -16.45
CA ASP A 89 1.12 8.72 -15.32
C ASP A 89 -0.15 8.23 -14.61
N ILE A 90 -0.14 6.98 -14.14
CA ILE A 90 -1.20 6.41 -13.29
C ILE A 90 -1.12 7.07 -11.91
N ARG A 91 -2.26 7.54 -11.39
CA ARG A 91 -2.30 8.28 -10.12
C ARG A 91 -3.28 7.73 -9.10
N ILE A 92 -2.84 7.78 -7.84
CA ILE A 92 -3.70 7.67 -6.67
C ILE A 92 -3.76 9.04 -5.98
N GLY A 93 -4.90 9.70 -6.08
CA GLY A 93 -5.07 11.11 -5.72
C GLY A 93 -4.14 11.97 -6.58
N ARG A 94 -3.14 12.59 -5.93
CA ARG A 94 -2.12 13.38 -6.61
C ARG A 94 -0.79 12.64 -6.84
N TYR A 95 -0.67 11.41 -6.36
CA TYR A 95 0.59 10.68 -6.31
C TYR A 95 0.71 9.77 -7.53
N ALA A 96 1.74 10.02 -8.34
CA ALA A 96 2.14 9.10 -9.40
C ALA A 96 2.59 7.77 -8.78
N VAL A 97 2.10 6.65 -9.33
CA VAL A 97 2.50 5.31 -8.89
C VAL A 97 3.23 4.57 -10.01
N ALA A 98 4.30 3.89 -9.64
CA ALA A 98 5.10 3.05 -10.54
C ALA A 98 5.69 1.90 -9.73
N VAL A 99 5.90 0.75 -10.37
CA VAL A 99 6.58 -0.39 -9.74
C VAL A 99 7.97 0.02 -9.26
N GLY A 100 8.31 -0.32 -8.02
CA GLY A 100 9.51 0.12 -7.29
C GLY A 100 9.39 1.51 -6.65
N GLY A 101 8.32 2.26 -6.94
CA GLY A 101 8.03 3.55 -6.35
C GLY A 101 7.57 3.45 -4.90
N LYS A 102 7.75 4.55 -4.15
CA LYS A 102 7.26 4.68 -2.78
C LYS A 102 5.81 5.15 -2.77
N PHE A 103 5.01 4.53 -1.91
CA PHE A 103 3.62 4.92 -1.70
C PHE A 103 3.24 4.73 -0.23
N THR A 104 2.46 5.65 0.33
CA THR A 104 1.96 5.53 1.70
C THR A 104 0.48 5.13 1.65
N VAL A 105 0.16 3.95 2.16
CA VAL A 105 -1.23 3.54 2.34
C VAL A 105 -1.76 4.23 3.59
N LYS A 106 -2.82 5.04 3.42
CA LYS A 106 -3.46 5.78 4.50
C LYS A 106 -4.97 5.72 4.36
N THR A 107 -5.63 5.37 5.45
CA THR A 107 -7.08 5.47 5.66
C THR A 107 -7.34 6.46 6.81
N ILE A 108 -8.59 6.66 7.22
CA ILE A 108 -8.87 7.46 8.42
C ILE A 108 -8.47 6.76 9.73
N TYR A 109 -8.22 5.44 9.69
CA TYR A 109 -7.89 4.63 10.87
C TYR A 109 -6.42 4.19 10.91
N ALA A 110 -5.73 4.23 9.79
CA ALA A 110 -4.38 3.71 9.65
C ALA A 110 -3.52 4.64 8.78
N MET A 111 -2.26 4.80 9.15
CA MET A 111 -1.25 5.39 8.30
C MET A 111 -0.03 4.48 8.32
N GLY A 112 0.31 3.93 7.15
CA GLY A 112 1.51 3.14 6.97
C GLY A 112 2.77 3.99 6.95
N MET A 113 3.92 3.32 7.04
CA MET A 113 5.20 3.91 6.62
C MET A 113 5.34 3.87 5.09
N ASP A 114 6.46 4.39 4.59
CA ASP A 114 6.81 4.34 3.17
C ASP A 114 6.85 2.91 2.66
N SER A 115 5.83 2.54 1.91
CA SER A 115 5.65 1.21 1.32
C SER A 115 6.16 1.20 -0.12
N VAL A 116 6.33 0.03 -0.71
CA VAL A 116 6.82 -0.12 -2.09
C VAL A 116 5.70 -0.65 -2.97
N VAL A 117 5.48 -0.03 -4.12
CA VAL A 117 4.60 -0.59 -5.15
C VAL A 117 5.32 -1.75 -5.81
N THR A 118 4.82 -2.97 -5.68
CA THR A 118 5.45 -4.17 -6.23
C THR A 118 4.84 -4.60 -7.56
N GLU A 119 3.58 -4.25 -7.80
CA GLU A 119 2.86 -4.66 -9.01
C GLU A 119 1.77 -3.66 -9.41
N ILE A 120 1.54 -3.52 -10.71
CA ILE A 120 0.40 -2.78 -11.28
C ILE A 120 -0.18 -3.63 -12.42
N LYS A 121 -1.48 -3.93 -12.34
CA LYS A 121 -2.21 -4.72 -13.35
C LYS A 121 -3.48 -3.99 -13.75
N GLU A 122 -3.82 -3.99 -15.04
CA GLU A 122 -5.15 -3.59 -15.50
C GLU A 122 -6.18 -4.66 -15.11
N LYS A 123 -7.38 -4.24 -14.69
CA LYS A 123 -8.45 -5.12 -14.21
C LYS A 123 -9.37 -5.61 -15.33
#